data_AF-A0A9X2YNG4-F1
#
_entry.id   AF-A0A9X2YNG4-F1
#
_cell.length_a   1.000
_cell.length_b   1.000
_cell.length_c   1.000
_cell.angle_alpha   90.00
_cell.angle_beta   90.00
_cell.angle_gamma   90.00
#
_symmetry.space_group_name_H-M   'P 1'
#
loop_
_entity.id
_entity.type
_entity.pdbx_description
1 polymer ?
#
loop_
_entity_poly.entity_id
_entity_poly.type
_entity_poly.pdbx_seq_one_letter_code
_entity_poly.pdbx_strand_id
1 'polypeptide(L)'
;MSGNQAPRSLPLRVFRVEGESMLPTLRPGQWLLTLRDGREPRRGQIRVFRDPTKSSRWLVKRVGDVHPSSHGTIFEARSDNPRARFASDSHDFGPVTAEGSYRVVWPQARGRTR
;
A
#
# COMPACT_ATOMS: atom_id res chain seq x y z
N MET A 1 -12.54 1.94 39.13
CA MET A 1 -13.01 1.00 38.09
C MET A 1 -12.07 1.09 36.91
N SER A 2 -11.06 0.22 36.86
CA SER A 2 -10.02 0.25 35.82
C SER A 2 -10.49 -0.62 34.64
N GLY A 3 -10.84 0.03 33.53
CA GLY A 3 -11.22 -0.66 32.30
C GLY A 3 -9.96 -1.18 31.60
N ASN A 4 -9.81 -2.50 31.58
CA ASN A 4 -8.76 -3.20 30.85
C ASN A 4 -8.99 -2.95 29.34
N GLN A 5 -8.34 -1.91 28.76
CA GLN A 5 -8.34 -1.73 27.32
C GLN A 5 -7.51 -2.86 26.73
N ALA A 6 -8.17 -3.77 25.99
CA ALA A 6 -7.49 -4.76 25.17
C ALA A 6 -6.39 -4.06 24.36
N PRO A 7 -5.18 -4.66 24.22
CA PRO A 7 -4.14 -4.06 23.40
C PRO A 7 -4.73 -3.83 22.00
N ARG A 8 -4.82 -2.56 21.60
CA ARG A 8 -5.20 -2.18 20.25
C ARG A 8 -4.39 -3.07 19.31
N SER A 9 -5.08 -3.86 18.48
CA SER A 9 -4.45 -4.70 17.47
C SER A 9 -3.33 -3.90 16.83
N LEU A 10 -2.10 -4.41 16.87
CA LEU A 10 -0.96 -3.68 16.32
C LEU A 10 -1.35 -3.22 14.90
N PRO A 11 -1.14 -1.95 14.53
CA PRO A 11 -1.50 -1.43 13.22
C PRO A 11 -0.67 -2.03 12.07
N LEU A 12 -0.07 -3.19 12.29
CA LEU A 12 0.77 -3.94 11.39
C LEU A 12 -0.07 -4.93 10.58
N ARG A 13 0.28 -5.06 9.30
CA ARG A 13 -0.25 -6.12 8.45
C ARG A 13 0.82 -6.58 7.48
N VAL A 14 0.84 -7.90 7.24
CA VAL A 14 1.73 -8.52 6.26
C VAL A 14 0.95 -8.81 4.99
N PHE A 15 1.56 -8.52 3.83
CA PHE A 15 1.01 -8.79 2.51
C PHE A 15 2.03 -9.54 1.65
N ARG A 16 1.57 -10.43 0.77
CA ARG A 16 2.39 -11.02 -0.29
C ARG A 16 2.14 -10.29 -1.60
N VAL A 17 3.19 -9.94 -2.31
CA VAL A 17 3.08 -9.35 -3.66
C VAL A 17 2.75 -10.47 -4.64
N GLU A 18 1.67 -10.32 -5.41
CA GLU A 18 1.28 -11.32 -6.44
C GLU A 18 1.60 -10.86 -7.87
N GLY A 19 1.40 -9.56 -8.15
CA GLY A 19 1.53 -9.01 -9.50
C GLY A 19 2.87 -8.33 -9.78
N GLU A 20 3.08 -8.00 -11.06
CA GLU A 20 4.33 -7.43 -11.57
C GLU A 20 4.33 -5.90 -11.70
N SER A 21 3.22 -5.24 -11.35
CA SER A 21 3.06 -3.78 -11.53
C SER A 21 4.04 -2.91 -10.73
N MET A 22 4.75 -3.52 -9.78
CA MET A 22 5.76 -2.85 -8.95
C MET A 22 7.19 -3.28 -9.28
N LEU A 23 7.41 -4.07 -10.34
CA LEU A 23 8.76 -4.35 -10.82
C LEU A 23 9.45 -3.04 -11.25
N PRO A 24 10.78 -2.91 -11.09
CA PRO A 24 11.69 -3.86 -10.43
C PRO A 24 11.71 -3.76 -8.90
N THR A 25 11.05 -2.75 -8.32
CA THR A 25 11.07 -2.44 -6.88
C THR A 25 10.56 -3.59 -6.02
N LEU A 26 9.40 -4.15 -6.38
CA LEU A 26 8.80 -5.29 -5.70
C LEU A 26 8.54 -6.42 -6.69
N ARG A 27 8.88 -7.64 -6.30
CA ARG A 27 8.78 -8.86 -7.09
C ARG A 27 7.64 -9.75 -6.56
N PRO A 28 6.94 -10.49 -7.44
CA PRO A 28 6.01 -11.53 -7.02
C PRO A 28 6.62 -12.51 -5.99
N GLY A 29 5.85 -12.82 -4.96
CA GLY A 29 6.22 -13.66 -3.83
C GLY A 29 7.01 -12.96 -2.73
N GLN A 30 7.35 -11.67 -2.85
CA GLN A 30 7.91 -10.92 -1.72
C GLN A 30 6.85 -10.63 -0.66
N TRP A 31 7.25 -10.69 0.61
CA TRP A 31 6.41 -10.30 1.74
C TRP A 31 6.67 -8.85 2.11
N LEU A 32 5.63 -8.11 2.46
CA LEU A 32 5.69 -6.71 2.86
C LEU A 32 5.23 -6.59 4.30
N LEU A 33 6.07 -5.98 5.15
CA LEU A 33 5.62 -5.49 6.45
C LEU A 33 5.07 -4.09 6.27
N THR A 34 3.82 -3.90 6.68
CA THR A 34 3.10 -2.64 6.49
C THR A 34 2.52 -2.13 7.79
N LEU A 35 2.41 -0.81 7.92
CA LEU A 35 1.99 -0.13 9.13
C LEU A 35 0.93 0.93 8.83
N ARG A 36 -0.13 0.97 9.63
CA ARG A 36 -1.11 2.06 9.69
C ARG A 36 -0.72 3.03 10.81
N ASP A 37 0.24 3.92 10.51
CA ASP A 37 0.82 4.86 11.49
C ASP A 37 0.12 6.21 11.58
N GLY A 38 -0.98 6.40 10.86
CA GLY A 38 -1.72 7.67 10.81
C GLY A 38 -0.93 8.81 10.15
N ARG A 39 0.22 8.51 9.52
CA ARG A 39 1.05 9.54 8.87
C ARG A 39 0.58 9.83 7.46
N GLU A 40 0.72 11.09 7.08
CA GLU A 40 0.43 11.55 5.74
C GLU A 40 1.36 10.90 4.70
N PRO A 41 0.83 10.54 3.52
CA PRO A 41 1.64 10.00 2.43
C PRO A 41 2.69 11.01 2.00
N ARG A 42 3.85 10.49 1.61
CA ARG A 42 4.91 11.28 0.99
C ARG A 42 5.25 10.68 -0.36
N ARG A 43 5.52 11.55 -1.34
CA ARG A 43 6.02 11.17 -2.66
C ARG A 43 7.13 10.11 -2.54
N GLY A 44 7.04 9.07 -3.35
CA GLY A 44 8.00 7.97 -3.39
C GLY A 44 7.78 6.85 -2.37
N GLN A 45 6.96 7.06 -1.32
CA GLN A 45 6.58 5.96 -0.43
C GLN A 45 5.84 4.86 -1.19
N ILE A 46 5.85 3.64 -0.64
CA ILE A 46 5.01 2.55 -1.15
C ILE A 46 3.88 2.34 -0.16
N ARG A 47 2.64 2.27 -0.67
CA ARG A 47 1.45 2.02 0.15
C ARG A 47 0.63 0.86 -0.38
N VAL A 48 -0.02 0.17 0.56
CA VAL A 48 -0.99 -0.89 0.29
C VAL A 48 -2.37 -0.40 0.67
N PHE A 49 -3.35 -0.53 -0.23
CA PHE A 49 -4.71 -0.03 -0.03
C PHE A 49 -5.73 -0.95 -0.71
N ARG A 50 -7.00 -0.86 -0.33
CA ARG A 50 -8.07 -1.60 -1.03
C ARG A 50 -8.25 -1.03 -2.42
N ASP A 51 -8.42 -1.88 -3.41
CA ASP A 51 -8.68 -1.41 -4.76
C ASP A 51 -10.00 -0.60 -4.82
N PRO A 52 -9.97 0.64 -5.34
CA PRO A 52 -11.15 1.50 -5.44
C PRO A 52 -12.26 0.92 -6.33
N THR A 53 -11.90 0.10 -7.32
CA THR A 53 -12.81 -0.51 -8.30
C THR A 53 -13.24 -1.93 -7.90
N LYS A 54 -12.47 -2.62 -7.05
CA LYS A 54 -12.67 -4.03 -6.67
C LYS A 54 -12.33 -4.26 -5.19
N SER A 55 -13.25 -3.92 -4.28
CA SER A 55 -13.02 -3.91 -2.83
C SER A 55 -12.53 -5.24 -2.20
N SER A 56 -12.66 -6.36 -2.91
CA SER A 56 -12.16 -7.67 -2.53
C SER A 56 -10.63 -7.84 -2.66
N ARG A 57 -9.94 -6.97 -3.42
CA ARG A 57 -8.49 -7.04 -3.62
C ARG A 57 -7.74 -5.86 -3.00
N TRP A 58 -6.46 -6.10 -2.71
CA TRP A 58 -5.52 -5.09 -2.24
C TRP A 58 -4.52 -4.76 -3.34
N LEU A 59 -4.17 -3.49 -3.47
CA LEU A 59 -3.14 -3.01 -4.39
C LEU A 59 -1.95 -2.49 -3.61
N VAL A 60 -0.75 -2.66 -4.18
CA VAL A 60 0.48 -2.01 -3.73
C VAL A 60 0.98 -1.10 -4.84
N LYS A 61 1.21 0.17 -4.52
CA LYS A 61 1.66 1.19 -5.48
C LYS A 61 2.62 2.19 -4.85
N ARG A 62 3.36 2.90 -5.69
CA ARG A 62 4.18 4.04 -5.28
C ARG A 62 3.32 5.30 -5.20
N VAL A 63 3.55 6.10 -4.17
CA VAL A 63 2.94 7.40 -3.98
C VAL A 63 3.54 8.39 -4.99
N GLY A 64 2.71 8.85 -5.92
CA GLY A 64 2.94 9.98 -6.83
C GLY A 64 2.58 11.30 -6.15
N ASP A 65 1.87 12.20 -6.83
CA ASP A 65 1.47 13.48 -6.25
C ASP A 65 0.52 13.31 -5.06
N VAL A 66 0.60 14.24 -4.10
CA VAL A 66 -0.16 14.19 -2.84
C VAL A 66 -0.89 15.52 -2.69
N HIS A 67 -2.20 15.46 -2.46
CA HIS A 67 -3.06 16.63 -2.40
C HIS A 67 -4.02 16.56 -1.21
N PRO A 68 -4.39 17.71 -0.61
CA PRO A 68 -5.52 17.76 0.30
C PRO A 68 -6.83 17.52 -0.46
N SER A 69 -7.82 16.96 0.22
CA SER A 69 -9.21 16.86 -0.26
C SER A 69 -10.18 17.14 0.89
N SER A 70 -11.47 17.28 0.59
CA SER A 70 -12.53 17.43 1.60
C SER A 70 -12.64 16.23 2.55
N HIS A 71 -12.09 15.07 2.18
CA HIS A 71 -12.13 13.83 2.96
C HIS A 71 -10.73 13.44 3.49
N GLY A 72 -9.85 14.43 3.68
CA GLY A 72 -8.46 14.22 4.08
C GLY A 72 -7.51 14.12 2.89
N THR A 73 -6.32 13.57 3.11
CA THR A 73 -5.28 13.57 2.07
C THR A 73 -5.49 12.45 1.06
N ILE A 74 -5.33 12.79 -0.22
CA ILE A 74 -5.34 11.86 -1.34
C ILE A 74 -3.96 11.81 -2.00
N PHE A 75 -3.64 10.70 -2.65
CA PHE A 75 -2.41 10.55 -3.40
C PHE A 75 -2.62 9.78 -4.69
N GLU A 76 -1.79 10.07 -5.69
CA GLU A 76 -1.72 9.24 -6.89
C GLU A 76 -1.01 7.93 -6.57
N ALA A 77 -1.64 6.81 -6.83
CA ALA A 77 -1.06 5.50 -6.76
C ALA A 77 -0.48 5.14 -8.13
N ARG A 78 0.84 5.14 -8.27
CA ARG A 78 1.54 4.87 -9.53
C ARG A 78 2.17 3.47 -9.56
N SER A 79 2.05 2.79 -10.69
CA SER A 79 2.79 1.56 -10.97
C SER A 79 4.26 1.88 -11.27
N ASP A 80 5.20 1.11 -10.71
CA ASP A 80 6.61 1.21 -11.13
C ASP A 80 6.84 0.51 -12.48
N ASN A 81 6.00 -0.49 -12.80
CA ASN A 81 5.91 -1.12 -14.11
C ASN A 81 4.48 -1.00 -14.68
N PRO A 82 4.15 0.15 -15.32
CA PRO A 82 2.82 0.37 -15.91
C PRO A 82 2.54 -0.53 -17.11
N ARG A 83 3.56 -1.17 -17.70
CA ARG A 83 3.40 -2.10 -18.83
C ARG A 83 3.02 -3.53 -18.41
N ALA A 84 3.06 -3.83 -17.11
CA ALA A 84 2.66 -5.16 -16.64
C ALA A 84 1.17 -5.42 -16.87
N ARG A 85 0.83 -6.69 -17.10
CA ARG A 85 -0.56 -7.12 -17.21
C ARG A 85 -1.29 -6.81 -15.90
N PHE A 86 -2.46 -6.17 -16.00
CA PHE A 86 -3.27 -5.74 -14.86
C PHE A 86 -2.58 -4.73 -13.92
N ALA A 87 -1.68 -3.89 -14.45
CA ALA A 87 -1.00 -2.84 -13.69
C ALA A 87 -1.88 -1.62 -13.37
N SER A 88 -3.12 -1.83 -12.92
CA SER A 88 -4.06 -0.74 -12.68
C SER A 88 -3.52 0.26 -11.67
N ASP A 89 -3.61 1.55 -11.98
CA ASP A 89 -3.08 2.63 -11.15
C ASP A 89 -3.95 3.90 -11.26
N SER A 90 -3.52 5.03 -10.70
CA SER A 90 -4.33 6.25 -10.66
C SER A 90 -4.69 6.84 -12.03
N HIS A 91 -4.03 6.43 -13.13
CA HIS A 91 -4.50 6.79 -14.46
C HIS A 91 -5.83 6.10 -14.81
N ASP A 92 -6.11 4.94 -14.22
CA ASP A 92 -7.32 4.16 -14.48
C ASP A 92 -8.46 4.49 -13.50
N PHE A 93 -8.14 4.72 -12.22
CA PHE A 93 -9.14 4.87 -11.16
C PHE A 93 -9.06 6.19 -10.37
N GLY A 94 -8.16 7.10 -10.76
CA GLY A 94 -7.96 8.37 -10.07
C GLY A 94 -7.15 8.26 -8.76
N PRO A 95 -7.02 9.37 -8.01
CA PRO A 95 -6.27 9.39 -6.75
C PRO A 95 -6.97 8.58 -5.64
N VAL A 96 -6.18 8.12 -4.67
CA VAL A 96 -6.61 7.23 -3.58
C VAL A 96 -6.55 7.97 -2.25
N THR A 97 -7.50 7.70 -1.35
CA THR A 97 -7.47 8.23 0.02
C THR A 97 -6.32 7.64 0.83
N ALA A 98 -5.67 8.47 1.64
CA ALA A 98 -4.65 8.02 2.59
C ALA A 98 -5.26 7.16 3.71
N GLU A 99 -6.51 7.46 4.09
CA GLU A 99 -7.29 6.67 5.04
C GLU A 99 -7.43 5.23 4.55
N GLY A 100 -7.39 4.25 5.46
CA GLY A 100 -7.51 2.84 5.07
C GLY A 100 -6.25 2.24 4.41
N SER A 101 -5.26 3.05 4.01
CA SER A 101 -4.00 2.56 3.44
C SER A 101 -2.92 2.25 4.50
N TYR A 102 -1.99 1.35 4.18
CA TYR A 102 -0.83 0.99 4.99
C TYR A 102 0.46 1.45 4.31
N ARG A 103 1.40 2.00 5.07
CA ARG A 103 2.75 2.31 4.59
C ARG A 103 3.61 1.05 4.63
N VAL A 104 4.29 0.72 3.54
CA VAL A 104 5.32 -0.34 3.54
C VAL A 104 6.55 0.18 4.26
N VAL A 105 6.99 -0.52 5.31
CA VAL A 105 8.17 -0.15 6.11
C VAL A 105 9.36 -1.07 5.88
N TRP A 106 9.10 -2.28 5.36
CA TRP A 106 10.15 -3.24 5.02
C TRP A 106 9.66 -4.22 3.93
N PRO A 107 10.32 -4.32 2.77
CA PRO A 107 10.18 -5.48 1.92
C PRO A 107 11.00 -6.62 2.54
N GLN A 108 10.35 -7.71 2.93
CA GLN A 108 11.05 -8.92 3.32
C GLN A 108 11.69 -9.52 2.06
N ALA A 109 13.02 -9.42 1.97
CA ALA A 109 13.80 -10.19 1.01
C ALA A 109 13.45 -11.68 1.22
N ARG A 110 13.34 -12.44 0.11
CA ARG A 110 13.22 -13.90 0.24
C ARG A 110 14.36 -14.39 1.11
N GLY A 111 14.05 -15.17 2.15
CA GLY A 111 15.08 -15.96 2.81
C GLY A 111 15.82 -16.72 1.73
N ARG A 112 17.15 -16.67 1.74
CA ARG A 112 18.00 -17.50 0.87
C ARG A 112 17.44 -18.92 0.96
N THR A 113 16.86 -19.42 -0.13
CA THR A 113 16.71 -20.85 -0.30
C THR A 113 18.12 -21.43 -0.21
N ARG A 114 18.28 -22.41 0.67
CA ARG A 114 19.53 -23.14 0.91
C ARG A 114 20.18 -23.59 -0.40
#